data_AF-A0A423U516-F1
#
_entry.id   AF-A0A423U516-F1
#
_cell.length_a   1.000
_cell.length_b   1.000
_cell.length_c   1.000
_cell.angle_alpha   90.00
_cell.angle_beta   90.00
_cell.angle_gamma   90.00
#
_symmetry.space_group_name_H-M   'P 1'
#
loop_
_entity.id
_entity.type
_entity.pdbx_description
1 polymer ?
#
loop_
_entity_poly.entity_id
_entity_poly.type
_entity_poly.pdbx_seq_one_letter_code
_entity_poly.pdbx_strand_id
1 'polypeptide(L)'
;MLASDGSKFIAKSTGINADGNLMRHNGQVLPMPLGDPHLSIDYEGSFTAPYVILDTDYENFSCIYSCVEFNYGYYADFAFIFSRSPKPF
;
A
#
# COMPACT_ATOMS: atom_id res chain seq x y z
N MET A 1 5.93 -8.44 5.59
CA MET A 1 4.91 -9.33 6.19
C MET A 1 3.83 -8.46 6.83
N LEU A 2 2.56 -8.71 6.53
CA LEU A 2 1.44 -8.03 7.16
C LEU A 2 1.01 -8.85 8.39
N ALA A 3 0.94 -8.20 9.56
CA ALA A 3 0.30 -8.76 10.75
C ALA A 3 -0.99 -7.96 11.00
N SER A 4 -2.04 -8.57 11.55
CA SER A 4 -3.29 -7.85 11.84
C SER A 4 -3.66 -7.97 13.32
N ASP A 5 -4.27 -6.92 13.86
CA ASP A 5 -4.93 -6.91 15.17
C ASP A 5 -6.47 -6.95 15.07
N GLY A 6 -7.00 -7.15 13.86
CA GLY A 6 -8.44 -7.14 13.57
C GLY A 6 -9.02 -5.76 13.24
N SER A 7 -8.31 -4.67 13.59
CA SER A 7 -8.71 -3.30 13.25
C SER A 7 -7.87 -2.70 12.11
N LYS A 8 -6.62 -3.15 12.00
CA LYS A 8 -5.66 -2.73 10.98
C LYS A 8 -4.70 -3.84 10.62
N PHE A 9 -3.91 -3.59 9.58
CA PHE A 9 -2.73 -4.36 9.24
C PHE A 9 -1.48 -3.56 9.56
N ILE A 10 -0.53 -4.15 10.26
CA ILE A 10 0.82 -3.64 10.44
C ILE A 10 1.65 -4.05 9.22
N ALA A 11 2.10 -3.06 8.45
CA ALA A 11 2.93 -3.24 7.27
C ALA A 11 4.42 -3.13 7.63
N LYS A 12 5.19 -4.17 7.27
CA LYS A 12 6.65 -4.15 7.30
C LYS A 12 7.17 -4.43 5.91
N SER A 13 7.70 -3.40 5.26
CA SER A 13 8.32 -3.47 3.94
C SER A 13 9.83 -3.43 4.08
N THR A 14 10.51 -4.31 3.37
CA THR A 14 11.97 -4.42 3.38
C THR A 14 12.46 -4.52 1.95
N GLY A 15 13.63 -3.96 1.67
CA GLY A 15 14.21 -4.01 0.33
C GLY A 15 15.59 -3.40 0.29
N ILE A 16 16.06 -3.17 -0.92
CA ILE A 16 17.31 -2.46 -1.20
C ILE A 16 16.92 -1.10 -1.77
N ASN A 17 17.51 -0.03 -1.25
CA ASN A 17 17.25 1.32 -1.72
C ASN A 17 18.06 1.66 -2.98
N ALA A 18 17.88 2.88 -3.51
CA ALA A 18 18.58 3.32 -4.70
C ALA A 18 20.12 3.35 -4.54
N ASP A 19 20.62 3.49 -3.31
CA ASP A 19 22.05 3.50 -2.99
C ASP A 19 22.63 2.08 -2.76
N GLY A 20 21.82 1.03 -2.88
CA GLY A 20 22.24 -0.35 -2.63
C GLY A 20 22.23 -0.78 -1.16
N ASN A 21 21.74 0.07 -0.25
CA ASN A 21 21.66 -0.23 1.17
C ASN A 21 20.36 -0.99 1.52
N LEU A 22 20.45 -1.93 2.45
CA LEU A 22 19.28 -2.58 3.02
C LEU A 22 18.44 -1.55 3.77
N MET A 23 17.14 -1.54 3.49
CA MET A 23 16.19 -0.63 4.10
C MET A 23 14.95 -1.38 4.60
N ARG A 24 14.32 -0.77 5.61
CA ARG A 24 13.05 -1.21 6.18
C ARG A 24 12.16 0.01 6.42
N HIS A 25 10.91 -0.11 6.01
CA HIS A 25 9.85 0.83 6.29
C HIS A 25 8.76 0.15 7.12
N ASN A 26 8.35 0.79 8.22
CA ASN A 26 7.20 0.37 9.01
C ASN A 26 6.00 1.27 8.68
N GLY A 27 4.83 0.66 8.63
CA GLY A 27 3.59 1.36 8.36
C GLY A 27 2.38 0.55 8.80
N GLN A 28 1.22 1.02 8.40
CA GLN A 28 -0.07 0.44 8.70
C GLN A 28 -1.06 0.64 7.55
N VAL A 29 -1.96 -0.33 7.38
CA VAL A 29 -3.12 -0.25 6.50
C VAL A 29 -4.36 -0.32 7.36
N LEU A 30 -5.22 0.69 7.30
CA LEU A 30 -6.42 0.80 8.15
C LEU A 30 -7.62 1.28 7.33
N PRO A 31 -8.87 1.10 7.82
CA PRO A 31 -10.04 1.74 7.21
C PRO A 31 -9.86 3.26 7.11
N MET A 32 -10.34 3.89 6.02
CA MET A 32 -10.30 5.34 5.86
C MET A 32 -10.99 6.03 7.05
N PRO A 33 -10.29 6.90 7.82
CA PRO A 33 -10.84 7.46 9.05
C PRO A 33 -12.12 8.28 8.89
N LEU A 34 -12.36 8.82 7.68
CA LEU A 34 -13.57 9.60 7.36
C LEU A 34 -14.74 8.74 6.88
N GLY A 35 -14.56 7.42 6.78
CA GLY A 35 -15.63 6.47 6.47
C GLY A 35 -15.83 6.15 4.98
N ASP A 36 -15.04 6.74 4.09
CA ASP A 36 -15.07 6.38 2.67
C ASP A 36 -14.72 4.89 2.47
N PRO A 37 -15.30 4.21 1.47
CA PRO A 37 -15.19 2.75 1.32
C PRO A 37 -13.85 2.32 0.68
N HIS A 38 -12.74 2.76 1.25
CA HIS A 38 -11.40 2.31 0.90
C HIS A 38 -10.50 2.27 2.14
N LEU A 39 -9.32 1.66 2.00
CA LEU A 39 -8.31 1.66 3.05
C LEU A 39 -7.40 2.90 2.92
N SER A 40 -6.65 3.18 3.97
CA SER A 40 -5.57 4.15 4.03
C SER A 40 -4.25 3.42 4.29
N ILE A 41 -3.22 3.72 3.51
CA ILE A 41 -1.84 3.29 3.76
C ILE A 41 -1.07 4.44 4.41
N ASP A 42 -0.38 4.14 5.51
CA ASP A 42 0.35 5.12 6.32
C ASP A 42 1.72 4.56 6.72
N TYR A 43 2.80 5.23 6.31
CA TYR A 43 4.18 4.81 6.58
C TYR A 43 4.92 5.89 7.38
N GLU A 44 5.79 5.45 8.30
CA GLU A 44 6.65 6.35 9.08
C GLU A 44 7.46 7.27 8.16
N GLY A 45 7.34 8.59 8.37
CA GLY A 45 8.06 9.60 7.57
C GLY A 45 7.44 9.90 6.20
N SER A 46 6.22 9.43 5.92
CA SER A 46 5.46 9.74 4.70
C SER A 46 4.06 10.29 5.02
N PHE A 47 3.32 10.68 3.99
CA PHE A 47 1.90 11.04 4.11
C PHE A 47 1.01 9.80 3.90
N THR A 48 -0.20 9.86 4.47
CA THR A 48 -1.23 8.82 4.29
C THR A 48 -1.89 8.95 2.92
N ALA A 49 -2.09 7.83 2.22
CA ALA A 49 -2.71 7.80 0.89
C ALA A 49 -3.85 6.77 0.80
N PRO A 50 -4.78 6.91 -0.17
CA PRO A 50 -5.79 5.88 -0.44
C PRO A 50 -5.14 4.56 -0.88
N TYR A 51 -5.72 3.44 -0.43
CA TYR A 51 -5.32 2.09 -0.79
C TYR A 51 -6.56 1.30 -1.21
N VAL A 52 -6.76 1.16 -2.52
CA VAL A 52 -7.90 0.46 -3.11
C VAL A 52 -7.40 -0.84 -3.70
N ILE A 53 -7.95 -1.97 -3.24
CA ILE A 53 -7.70 -3.27 -3.86
C ILE A 53 -8.72 -3.42 -5.00
N LEU A 54 -8.25 -3.27 -6.23
CA LEU A 54 -9.09 -3.36 -7.43
C LEU A 54 -9.50 -4.82 -7.71
N ASP A 55 -8.55 -5.73 -7.54
CA ASP A 55 -8.76 -7.17 -7.70
C ASP A 55 -7.73 -7.93 -6.88
N THR A 56 -8.09 -9.12 -6.42
CA THR A 56 -7.22 -10.03 -5.67
C THR A 56 -7.88 -11.39 -5.57
N ASP A 57 -7.10 -12.44 -5.79
CA ASP A 57 -7.50 -13.81 -5.43
C ASP A 57 -6.98 -14.22 -4.05
N TYR A 58 -6.22 -13.34 -3.39
CA TYR A 58 -5.56 -13.50 -2.09
C TYR A 58 -4.44 -14.56 -2.06
N GLU A 59 -4.52 -15.56 -2.92
CA GLU A 59 -3.63 -16.71 -3.00
C GLU A 59 -2.44 -16.48 -3.93
N ASN A 60 -2.59 -15.66 -4.98
CA ASN A 60 -1.55 -15.45 -5.98
C ASN A 60 -1.24 -13.98 -6.20
N PHE A 61 -2.25 -13.14 -6.45
CA PHE A 61 -2.05 -11.75 -6.87
C PHE A 61 -2.94 -10.76 -6.13
N SER A 62 -2.53 -9.48 -6.18
CA SER A 62 -3.38 -8.36 -5.85
C SER A 62 -3.02 -7.15 -6.70
N CYS A 63 -4.04 -6.49 -7.24
CA CYS A 63 -3.96 -5.25 -7.99
C CYS A 63 -4.41 -4.10 -7.09
N ILE A 64 -3.49 -3.19 -6.77
CA ILE A 64 -3.72 -2.07 -5.85
C ILE A 64 -3.64 -0.76 -6.61
N TYR A 65 -4.56 0.15 -6.32
CA TYR A 65 -4.61 1.49 -6.88
C TYR A 65 -4.65 2.54 -5.77
N SER A 66 -3.96 3.64 -6.01
CA SER A 66 -3.97 4.85 -5.18
C SER A 66 -4.05 6.04 -6.11
N CYS A 67 -4.89 7.02 -5.78
CA CYS A 67 -5.01 8.25 -6.53
C CYS A 67 -5.20 9.40 -5.56
N VAL A 68 -4.46 10.48 -5.78
CA VAL A 68 -4.57 11.72 -5.01
C VAL A 68 -4.82 12.87 -5.96
N GLU A 69 -5.78 13.72 -5.60
CA GLU A 69 -6.06 14.96 -6.31
C GLU A 69 -5.07 16.05 -5.86
N PHE A 70 -4.60 16.83 -6.82
CA PHE A 70 -3.83 18.05 -6.62
C PHE A 70 -4.65 19.26 -7.09
N ASN A 71 -4.19 20.45 -6.70
CA ASN A 71 -4.79 21.70 -7.14
C ASN A 71 -4.94 21.77 -8.68
N TYR A 72 -5.95 22.51 -9.12
CA TYR A 72 -6.25 22.73 -10.54
C TYR A 72 -6.77 21.50 -11.29
N GLY A 73 -7.32 20.51 -10.57
CA GLY A 73 -7.96 19.34 -11.16
C GLY A 73 -6.97 18.33 -11.77
N TYR A 74 -5.72 18.36 -11.34
CA TYR A 74 -4.74 17.34 -11.68
C TYR A 74 -4.79 16.19 -10.69
N TYR A 75 -4.43 14.99 -11.14
CA TYR A 75 -4.38 13.80 -10.32
C TYR A 75 -3.00 13.15 -10.49
N ALA A 76 -2.46 12.58 -9.41
CA ALA A 76 -1.40 11.58 -9.53
C ALA A 76 -1.91 10.26 -8.99
N ASP A 77 -1.75 9.23 -9.81
CA ASP A 77 -2.08 7.88 -9.44
C ASP A 77 -0.85 6.96 -9.41
N PHE A 78 -0.99 5.91 -8.63
CA PHE A 78 0.02 4.91 -8.37
C PHE A 78 -0.65 3.54 -8.38
N ALA A 79 -0.10 2.63 -9.17
CA ALA A 79 -0.61 1.27 -9.27
C ALA A 79 0.47 0.27 -8.88
N PHE A 80 0.07 -0.79 -8.18
CA PHE A 80 0.95 -1.85 -7.73
C PHE A 80 0.34 -3.21 -8.06
N ILE A 81 1.18 -4.12 -8.55
CA ILE A 81 0.83 -5.53 -8.73
C ILE A 81 1.66 -6.32 -7.72
N PHE A 82 0.99 -6.92 -6.74
CA PHE A 82 1.61 -7.77 -5.73
C PHE A 82 1.46 -9.23 -6.11
N SER A 83 2.48 -10.03 -5.76
CA SER A 83 2.50 -11.48 -5.93
C SER A 83 2.88 -12.16 -4.61
N ARG A 84 2.34 -13.36 -4.37
CA ARG A 84 2.80 -14.23 -3.27
C ARG A 84 4.14 -14.90 -3.55
N SER A 85 4.55 -14.97 -4.81
CA SER A 85 5.86 -15.50 -5.24
C SER A 85 6.74 -14.39 -5.85
N PRO A 86 8.08 -14.43 -5.66
CA PRO A 86 8.99 -13.47 -6.28
C PRO A 86 9.04 -13.54 -7.82
N LYS A 87 8.59 -14.66 -8.39
CA LYS A 87 8.47 -14.86 -9.84
C LYS A 87 6.99 -14.79 -10.23
N PRO A 88 6.52 -13.67 -10.81
CA PRO A 88 5.23 -13.64 -11.46
C PRO A 88 5.35 -14.38 -12.79
N PHE A 89 4.77 -15.58 -12.86
CA PHE A 89 4.78 -16.54 -13.98
C PHE A 89 6.12 -17.28 -14.23
#